data_AF-A0A813I7V1-F1
#
_entry.id   AF-A0A813I7V1-F1
#
_cell.length_a   1.000
_cell.length_b   1.000
_cell.length_c   1.000
_cell.angle_alpha   90.00
_cell.angle_beta   90.00
_cell.angle_gamma   90.00
#
_symmetry.space_group_name_H-M   'P 1'
#
loop_
_entity.id
_entity.type
_entity.pdbx_description
1 polymer ?
#
loop_
_entity_poly.entity_id
_entity_poly.type
_entity_poly.pdbx_seq_one_letter_code
_entity_poly.pdbx_strand_id
1 'polypeptide(L)'
;VLSATLSFGIDQFTFVVGIFRSKLTLGGHIETLSATALNVLMAVAARILVRTCAEAEGSGFPDMKAMLFGKVLFGKGMVDFLSMRVLVVKATALSLLVAAGLPVGKEGPNVHMAACIARNLDPGFFESKDDAHNMAGGGGGGTGGAVTKMLLACCAVGVGASFSAPIAGALFSLELMLPQSYDSSGYWGCFTAGVIGSIVYAMERSWTAGATGLLPLMSSNVLPGEGSASQWPFLRLLIDILLGSLCGLLGGLWVRSHTYTAGVLKRWRLRDPALLAAAGPALNAGLLGENKQSWVQKKLQAV
;
A
#
# COMPACT_ATOMS: atom_id res chain seq x y z
N VAL A 1 9.13 10.87 -9.85
CA VAL A 1 10.53 10.98 -9.38
C VAL A 1 10.63 10.71 -7.88
N LEU A 2 10.23 11.64 -7.01
CA LEU A 2 10.39 11.50 -5.54
C LEU A 2 9.90 10.16 -4.96
N SER A 3 8.71 9.69 -5.36
CA SER A 3 8.19 8.40 -4.90
C SER A 3 9.05 7.20 -5.35
N ALA A 4 9.56 7.23 -6.58
CA ALA A 4 10.45 6.17 -7.09
C ALA A 4 11.79 6.17 -6.35
N THR A 5 12.40 7.34 -6.18
CA THR A 5 13.64 7.53 -5.42
C THR A 5 13.51 7.09 -3.97
N LEU A 6 12.36 7.38 -3.32
CA LEU A 6 12.09 6.89 -1.98
C LEU A 6 11.99 5.37 -1.94
N SER A 7 11.24 4.75 -2.86
CA SER A 7 11.15 3.28 -2.94
C SER A 7 12.51 2.65 -3.18
N PHE A 8 13.31 3.22 -4.08
CA PHE A 8 14.66 2.76 -4.36
C PHE A 8 15.57 2.86 -3.14
N GLY A 9 15.50 3.96 -2.38
CA GLY A 9 16.25 4.11 -1.13
C GLY A 9 15.90 3.05 -0.08
N ILE A 10 14.63 2.68 0.03
CA ILE A 10 14.16 1.59 0.91
C ILE A 10 14.76 0.24 0.47
N ASP A 11 14.83 -0.02 -0.84
CA ASP A 11 15.42 -1.25 -1.38
C ASP A 11 16.93 -1.30 -1.16
N GLN A 12 17.64 -0.19 -1.35
CA GLN A 12 19.08 -0.11 -1.08
C GLN A 12 19.40 -0.34 0.39
N PHE A 13 18.63 0.27 1.31
CA PHE A 13 18.77 0.01 2.73
C PHE A 13 18.55 -1.48 3.07
N THR A 14 17.47 -2.05 2.54
CA THR A 14 17.13 -3.46 2.73
C THR A 14 18.23 -4.37 2.19
N PHE A 15 18.81 -4.06 1.03
CA PHE A 15 19.89 -4.81 0.41
C PHE A 15 21.15 -4.80 1.27
N VAL A 16 21.58 -3.63 1.75
CA VAL A 16 22.78 -3.50 2.60
C VAL A 16 22.61 -4.26 3.92
N VAL A 17 21.48 -4.10 4.59
CA VAL A 17 21.18 -4.85 5.82
C VAL A 17 21.05 -6.35 5.54
N GLY A 18 20.47 -6.71 4.39
CA GLY A 18 20.36 -8.09 3.93
C GLY A 18 21.72 -8.78 3.75
N ILE A 19 22.70 -8.09 3.15
CA ILE A 19 24.09 -8.59 3.04
C ILE A 19 24.70 -8.78 4.43
N PHE A 20 24.55 -7.80 5.31
CA PHE A 20 25.09 -7.87 6.68
C PHE A 20 24.49 -9.06 7.45
N ARG A 21 23.16 -9.22 7.39
CA ARG A 21 22.42 -10.33 7.98
C ARG A 21 22.84 -11.69 7.41
N SER A 22 23.06 -11.76 6.09
CA SER A 22 23.52 -12.99 5.42
C SER A 22 24.89 -13.43 5.95
N LYS A 23 25.82 -12.49 6.11
CA LYS A 23 27.15 -12.78 6.69
C LYS A 23 27.05 -13.34 8.11
N LEU A 24 26.23 -12.73 8.97
CA LEU A 24 26.00 -13.21 10.34
C LEU A 24 25.32 -14.59 10.39
N THR A 25 24.53 -14.95 9.37
CA THR A 25 23.85 -16.24 9.35
C THR A 25 24.81 -17.39 9.00
N LEU A 26 25.93 -17.09 8.33
CA LEU A 26 26.83 -18.11 7.77
C LEU A 26 28.04 -18.49 8.65
N GLY A 27 28.44 -17.69 9.64
CA GLY A 27 29.69 -17.96 10.39
C GLY A 27 29.57 -18.82 11.66
N GLY A 28 28.36 -19.20 12.11
CA GLY A 28 28.18 -20.23 13.15
C GLY A 28 26.96 -20.07 14.08
N HIS A 29 26.83 -20.92 15.11
CA HIS A 29 25.69 -20.90 16.05
C HIS A 29 25.56 -19.60 16.85
N ILE A 30 26.67 -18.99 17.24
CA ILE A 30 26.66 -17.72 17.99
C ILE A 30 26.24 -16.55 17.07
N GLU A 31 26.66 -16.59 15.80
CA GLU A 31 26.36 -15.54 14.83
C GLU A 31 24.92 -15.65 14.29
N THR A 32 24.38 -16.86 14.17
CA THR A 32 22.95 -17.05 13.88
C THR A 32 22.07 -16.53 15.01
N LEU A 33 22.50 -16.68 16.28
CA LEU A 33 21.81 -16.06 17.42
C LEU A 33 21.88 -14.52 17.34
N SER A 34 23.01 -13.94 16.94
CA SER A 34 23.12 -12.48 16.79
C SER A 34 22.27 -11.97 15.61
N ALA A 35 22.16 -12.72 14.51
CA ALA A 35 21.28 -12.40 13.39
C ALA A 35 19.80 -12.42 13.79
N THR A 36 19.37 -13.41 14.58
CA THR A 36 17.99 -13.45 15.09
C THR A 36 17.70 -12.32 16.08
N ALA A 37 18.64 -12.02 16.98
CA ALA A 37 18.54 -10.88 17.90
C ALA A 37 18.41 -9.54 17.14
N LEU A 38 19.18 -9.36 16.06
CA LEU A 38 19.11 -8.18 15.19
C LEU A 38 17.75 -8.06 14.50
N ASN A 39 17.19 -9.15 13.97
CA ASN A 39 15.86 -9.13 13.35
C ASN A 39 14.77 -8.75 14.35
N VAL A 40 14.83 -9.30 15.57
CA VAL A 40 13.89 -8.95 16.65
C VAL A 40 14.03 -7.49 17.05
N LEU A 41 15.26 -6.98 17.21
CA LEU A 41 15.51 -5.59 17.54
C LEU A 41 14.96 -4.63 16.47
N MET A 42 15.18 -4.93 15.19
CA MET A 42 14.64 -4.12 14.09
C MET A 42 13.11 -4.13 14.06
N ALA A 43 12.48 -5.29 14.28
CA ALA A 43 11.03 -5.40 14.33
C ALA A 43 10.44 -4.62 15.53
N VAL A 44 11.09 -4.69 16.70
CA VAL A 44 10.67 -3.94 17.90
C VAL A 44 10.87 -2.44 17.68
N ALA A 45 11.99 -2.01 17.10
CA ALA A 45 12.24 -0.61 16.77
C ALA A 45 11.19 -0.06 15.80
N ALA A 46 10.87 -0.81 14.73
CA ALA A 46 9.81 -0.46 13.80
C ALA A 46 8.46 -0.32 14.52
N ARG A 47 8.14 -1.23 15.45
CA ARG A 47 6.90 -1.16 16.23
C ARG A 47 6.84 0.07 17.13
N ILE A 48 7.95 0.44 17.77
CA ILE A 48 8.05 1.64 18.63
C ILE A 48 7.88 2.91 17.77
N LEU A 49 8.51 2.97 16.59
CA LEU A 49 8.35 4.09 15.66
C LEU A 49 6.88 4.27 15.25
N VAL A 50 6.19 3.20 14.85
CA VAL A 50 4.77 3.26 14.47
C VAL A 50 3.88 3.65 15.66
N ARG A 51 4.25 3.35 16.91
CA ARG A 51 3.49 3.84 18.08
C ARG A 51 3.49 5.37 18.20
N THR A 52 4.52 6.06 17.69
CA THR A 52 4.55 7.52 17.69
C THR A 52 3.59 8.14 16.68
N CYS A 53 3.11 7.37 15.70
CA CYS A 53 2.24 7.86 14.64
C CYS A 53 1.27 6.74 14.21
N ALA A 54 0.07 6.73 14.80
CA ALA A 54 -0.94 5.71 14.55
C ALA A 54 -1.38 5.65 13.07
N GLU A 55 -1.38 6.78 12.38
CA GLU A 55 -1.71 6.90 10.95
C GLU A 55 -0.72 6.15 10.03
N ALA A 56 0.48 5.83 10.52
CA ALA A 56 1.46 5.04 9.77
C ALA A 56 1.21 3.52 9.87
N GLU A 57 0.25 3.05 10.68
CA GLU A 57 -0.01 1.63 10.90
C GLU A 57 -0.55 0.95 9.62
N GLY A 58 0.00 -0.23 9.31
CA GLY A 58 -0.43 -1.03 8.18
C GLY A 58 -0.09 -0.43 6.81
N SER A 59 -0.77 -0.95 5.78
CA SER A 59 -0.46 -0.59 4.40
C SER A 59 -0.89 0.84 4.03
N GLY A 60 -1.93 1.40 4.65
CA GLY A 60 -2.55 2.68 4.25
C GLY A 60 -3.30 2.65 2.90
N PHE A 61 -3.18 1.56 2.14
CA PHE A 61 -3.89 1.37 0.88
C PHE A 61 -5.43 1.29 1.05
N PRO A 62 -5.98 0.57 2.07
CA PRO A 62 -7.42 0.57 2.30
C PRO A 62 -7.97 1.95 2.67
N ASP A 63 -7.22 2.75 3.42
CA ASP A 63 -7.62 4.10 3.84
C ASP A 63 -7.58 5.07 2.66
N MET A 64 -6.56 4.99 1.80
CA MET A 64 -6.54 5.70 0.52
C MET A 64 -7.74 5.36 -0.36
N LYS A 65 -8.09 4.07 -0.45
CA LYS A 65 -9.31 3.65 -1.16
C LYS A 65 -10.55 4.26 -0.50
N ALA A 66 -10.64 4.26 0.83
CA ALA A 66 -11.76 4.86 1.56
C ALA A 66 -11.88 6.38 1.37
N MET A 67 -10.76 7.09 1.19
CA MET A 67 -10.73 8.51 0.81
C MET A 67 -11.35 8.74 -0.57
N LEU A 68 -11.02 7.90 -1.56
CA LEU A 68 -11.54 8.01 -2.92
C LEU A 68 -13.04 7.70 -3.02
N PHE A 69 -13.56 6.80 -2.17
CA PHE A 69 -15.00 6.54 -2.06
C PHE A 69 -15.74 7.53 -1.16
N GLY A 70 -15.03 8.51 -0.61
CA GLY A 70 -15.61 9.61 0.16
C GLY A 70 -16.30 9.20 1.46
N LYS A 71 -15.79 8.17 2.15
CA LYS A 71 -16.53 7.58 3.29
C LYS A 71 -15.91 7.81 4.67
N VAL A 72 -14.65 8.24 4.81
CA VAL A 72 -13.97 8.08 6.12
C VAL A 72 -13.03 9.22 6.56
N LEU A 73 -12.37 9.96 5.68
CA LEU A 73 -11.31 10.91 6.06
C LEU A 73 -11.42 12.21 5.25
N PHE A 74 -12.27 13.14 5.68
CA PHE A 74 -12.38 14.46 5.04
C PHE A 74 -11.94 15.58 5.97
N GLY A 75 -11.39 16.64 5.38
CA GLY A 75 -10.81 17.77 6.12
C GLY A 75 -9.57 17.35 6.91
N LYS A 76 -9.51 17.72 8.19
CA LYS A 76 -8.34 17.54 9.05
C LYS A 76 -7.84 16.08 9.14
N GLY A 77 -8.75 15.10 9.08
CA GLY A 77 -8.37 13.67 9.12
C GLY A 77 -7.56 13.20 7.89
N MET A 78 -7.82 13.76 6.71
CA MET A 78 -7.02 13.48 5.51
C MET A 78 -5.63 14.11 5.61
N VAL A 79 -5.58 15.33 6.14
CA VAL A 79 -4.36 16.13 6.30
C VAL A 79 -3.38 15.45 7.25
N ASP A 80 -3.88 14.90 8.36
CA ASP A 80 -3.07 14.19 9.34
C ASP A 80 -2.54 12.85 8.77
N PHE A 81 -3.33 12.15 7.94
CA PHE A 81 -2.94 10.90 7.29
C PHE A 81 -1.86 11.08 6.21
N LEU A 82 -1.97 12.15 5.40
CA LEU A 82 -1.00 12.46 4.33
C LEU A 82 0.17 13.35 4.81
N SER A 83 0.36 13.48 6.13
CA SER A 83 1.38 14.36 6.71
C SER A 83 2.81 13.88 6.45
N MET A 84 3.77 14.82 6.40
CA MET A 84 5.20 14.51 6.29
C MET A 84 5.69 13.64 7.44
N ARG A 85 5.11 13.79 8.64
CA ARG A 85 5.42 12.94 9.80
C ARG A 85 5.11 11.47 9.51
N VAL A 86 3.97 11.21 8.86
CA VAL A 86 3.56 9.85 8.48
C VAL A 86 4.51 9.28 7.45
N LEU A 87 4.91 10.08 6.45
CA LEU A 87 5.87 9.65 5.42
C LEU A 87 7.18 9.15 6.04
N VAL A 88 7.79 9.94 6.94
CA VAL A 88 9.08 9.59 7.56
C VAL A 88 8.96 8.36 8.45
N VAL A 89 7.95 8.31 9.32
CA VAL A 89 7.74 7.15 10.21
C VAL A 89 7.45 5.89 9.40
N LYS A 90 6.64 5.98 8.36
CA LYS A 90 6.27 4.84 7.53
C LYS A 90 7.44 4.33 6.70
N ALA A 91 8.21 5.21 6.06
CA ALA A 91 9.39 4.83 5.30
C ALA A 91 10.43 4.13 6.20
N THR A 92 10.74 4.72 7.36
CA THR A 92 11.74 4.14 8.29
C THR A 92 11.27 2.82 8.91
N ALA A 93 10.02 2.74 9.38
CA ALA A 93 9.49 1.51 9.96
C ALA A 93 9.39 0.38 8.91
N LEU A 94 8.97 0.70 7.68
CA LEU A 94 8.91 -0.27 6.59
C LEU A 94 10.30 -0.79 6.23
N SER A 95 11.28 0.10 6.07
CA SER A 95 12.67 -0.27 5.82
C SER A 95 13.20 -1.26 6.87
N LEU A 96 12.94 -1.00 8.16
CA LEU A 96 13.35 -1.89 9.25
C LEU A 96 12.65 -3.26 9.21
N LEU A 97 11.35 -3.30 8.91
CA LEU A 97 10.58 -4.55 8.85
C LEU A 97 11.01 -5.45 7.68
N VAL A 98 11.19 -4.85 6.49
CA VAL A 98 11.64 -5.58 5.30
C VAL A 98 13.10 -6.02 5.48
N ALA A 99 13.96 -5.17 6.05
CA ALA A 99 15.35 -5.51 6.37
C ALA A 99 15.49 -6.64 7.41
N ALA A 100 14.57 -6.73 8.38
CA ALA A 100 14.49 -7.86 9.31
C ALA A 100 14.10 -9.18 8.60
N GLY A 101 13.62 -9.11 7.35
CA GLY A 101 13.19 -10.24 6.55
C GLY A 101 11.86 -10.83 6.98
N LEU A 102 10.99 -10.02 7.57
CA LEU A 102 9.60 -10.41 7.78
C LEU A 102 8.89 -10.53 6.41
N PRO A 103 7.91 -11.44 6.27
CA PRO A 103 7.16 -11.63 5.02
C PRO A 103 6.16 -10.48 4.80
N VAL A 104 6.68 -9.26 4.63
CA VAL A 104 5.92 -8.02 4.42
C VAL A 104 6.34 -7.37 3.10
N GLY A 105 5.37 -6.84 2.37
CA GLY A 105 5.61 -6.13 1.11
C GLY A 105 5.63 -4.62 1.29
N LYS A 106 6.52 -3.93 0.56
CA LYS A 106 6.57 -2.45 0.49
C LYS A 106 5.53 -1.82 -0.42
N GLU A 107 4.91 -2.64 -1.27
CA GLU A 107 4.03 -2.27 -2.38
C GLU A 107 2.88 -1.36 -1.97
N GLY A 108 2.04 -1.82 -1.05
CA GLY A 108 0.91 -1.05 -0.54
C GLY A 108 1.33 0.21 0.23
N PRO A 109 2.31 0.14 1.15
CA PRO A 109 2.89 1.34 1.77
C PRO A 109 3.45 2.37 0.80
N ASN A 110 4.05 1.96 -0.32
CA ASN A 110 4.63 2.87 -1.31
C ASN A 110 3.58 3.77 -1.96
N VAL A 111 2.38 3.22 -2.22
CA VAL A 111 1.23 3.99 -2.71
C VAL A 111 0.83 5.08 -1.71
N HIS A 112 0.83 4.76 -0.41
CA HIS A 112 0.56 5.77 0.63
C HIS A 112 1.65 6.84 0.69
N MET A 113 2.92 6.43 0.66
CA MET A 113 4.04 7.36 0.68
C MET A 113 4.02 8.30 -0.55
N ALA A 114 3.64 7.80 -1.73
CA ALA A 114 3.45 8.63 -2.91
C ALA A 114 2.39 9.73 -2.70
N ALA A 115 1.26 9.37 -2.07
CA ALA A 115 0.22 10.34 -1.73
C ALA A 115 0.69 11.37 -0.68
N CYS A 116 1.39 10.94 0.38
CA CYS A 116 2.01 11.86 1.32
C CYS A 116 2.96 12.84 0.61
N ILE A 117 3.82 12.35 -0.30
CA ILE A 117 4.74 13.21 -1.06
C ILE A 117 3.96 14.25 -1.87
N ALA A 118 2.92 13.83 -2.60
CA ALA A 118 2.09 14.74 -3.39
C ALA A 118 1.46 15.85 -2.55
N ARG A 119 0.89 15.50 -1.38
CA ARG A 119 0.26 16.47 -0.48
C ARG A 119 1.27 17.42 0.18
N ASN A 120 2.49 16.97 0.46
CA ASN A 120 3.52 17.85 1.02
C ASN A 120 4.18 18.74 -0.05
N LEU A 121 4.07 18.38 -1.33
CA LEU A 121 4.58 19.20 -2.43
C LEU A 121 3.62 20.37 -2.75
N ASP A 122 2.32 20.13 -2.71
CA ASP A 122 1.30 21.16 -2.85
C ASP A 122 0.15 20.97 -1.84
N PRO A 123 0.29 21.48 -0.60
CA PRO A 123 -0.75 21.38 0.40
C PRO A 123 -2.03 22.13 0.02
N GLY A 124 -1.91 23.24 -0.70
CA GLY A 124 -3.03 24.09 -1.10
C GLY A 124 -4.01 23.37 -2.03
N PHE A 125 -3.49 22.53 -2.92
CA PHE A 125 -4.30 21.68 -3.79
C PHE A 125 -5.17 20.67 -3.03
N PHE A 126 -4.66 20.10 -1.93
CA PHE A 126 -5.40 19.15 -1.10
C PHE A 126 -6.31 19.83 -0.06
N GLU A 127 -6.08 21.11 0.23
CA GLU A 127 -6.81 21.89 1.25
C GLU A 127 -7.84 22.87 0.64
N SER A 128 -7.90 23.00 -0.68
CA SER A 128 -8.86 23.86 -1.39
C SER A 128 -10.32 23.49 -1.08
N LYS A 129 -11.10 24.49 -0.62
CA LYS A 129 -12.51 24.34 -0.21
C LYS A 129 -13.45 23.97 -1.36
N ASP A 130 -13.14 24.36 -2.58
CA ASP A 130 -14.02 24.16 -3.74
C ASP A 130 -14.05 22.69 -4.19
N ASP A 131 -12.94 21.97 -4.03
CA ASP A 131 -12.85 20.53 -4.33
C ASP A 131 -13.39 19.64 -3.20
N ALA A 132 -13.36 20.13 -1.95
CA ALA A 132 -13.92 19.41 -0.81
C ALA A 132 -15.45 19.24 -0.92
N HIS A 133 -16.16 20.20 -1.54
CA HIS A 133 -17.60 20.11 -1.80
C HIS A 133 -17.93 19.15 -2.97
N ASN A 134 -17.09 19.10 -4.00
CA ASN A 134 -17.23 18.16 -5.13
C ASN A 134 -16.93 16.70 -4.74
N MET A 135 -16.14 16.48 -3.68
CA MET A 135 -15.84 15.17 -3.11
C MET A 135 -16.90 14.65 -2.12
N ALA A 136 -17.69 15.55 -1.52
CA ALA A 136 -18.71 15.24 -0.51
C ALA A 136 -20.10 14.93 -1.09
N GLY A 137 -20.29 15.13 -2.41
CA GLY A 137 -21.49 14.77 -3.15
C GLY A 137 -21.65 13.26 -3.28
N GLY A 138 -22.17 12.61 -2.23
CA GLY A 138 -22.63 11.23 -2.28
C GLY A 138 -23.83 11.08 -3.20
N GLY A 139 -23.58 10.93 -4.50
CA GLY A 139 -24.60 10.67 -5.52
C GLY A 139 -23.93 10.56 -6.88
N GLY A 140 -24.10 9.42 -7.55
CA GLY A 140 -23.48 9.15 -8.84
C GLY A 140 -23.73 10.28 -9.83
N GLY A 141 -22.66 10.87 -10.38
CA GLY A 141 -22.79 11.94 -11.35
C GLY A 141 -21.56 12.85 -11.44
N GLY A 142 -20.49 12.36 -12.06
CA GLY A 142 -19.74 13.13 -13.06
C GLY A 142 -19.01 14.42 -12.64
N THR A 143 -18.01 14.33 -11.75
CA THR A 143 -16.78 15.15 -11.78
C THR A 143 -15.81 14.61 -10.72
N GLY A 144 -14.90 13.74 -11.12
CA GLY A 144 -13.82 13.29 -10.23
C GLY A 144 -12.96 14.48 -9.84
N GLY A 145 -13.05 14.92 -8.58
CA GLY A 145 -12.29 16.07 -8.06
C GLY A 145 -10.82 15.96 -8.41
N ALA A 146 -10.16 17.09 -8.65
CA ALA A 146 -8.76 17.12 -9.07
C ALA A 146 -7.86 16.31 -8.11
N VAL A 147 -8.18 16.34 -6.82
CA VAL A 147 -7.54 15.53 -5.77
C VAL A 147 -7.73 14.01 -5.98
N THR A 148 -8.90 13.53 -6.44
CA THR A 148 -9.14 12.11 -6.77
C THR A 148 -8.18 11.67 -7.88
N LYS A 149 -8.09 12.47 -8.94
CA LYS A 149 -7.20 12.19 -10.09
C LYS A 149 -5.74 12.15 -9.65
N MET A 150 -5.34 13.07 -8.77
CA MET A 150 -3.99 13.10 -8.21
C MET A 150 -3.69 11.86 -7.35
N LEU A 151 -4.62 11.45 -6.49
CA LEU A 151 -4.48 10.24 -5.66
C LEU A 151 -4.42 8.95 -6.52
N LEU A 152 -5.18 8.89 -7.61
CA LEU A 152 -5.09 7.79 -8.60
C LEU A 152 -3.72 7.76 -9.27
N ALA A 153 -3.19 8.92 -9.67
CA ALA A 153 -1.84 9.03 -10.22
C ALA A 153 -0.75 8.63 -9.20
N CYS A 154 -0.95 8.96 -7.91
CA CYS A 154 -0.10 8.52 -6.80
C CYS A 154 -0.12 6.99 -6.62
N CYS A 155 -1.29 6.36 -6.79
CA CYS A 155 -1.39 4.90 -6.82
C CYS A 155 -0.63 4.32 -8.01
N ALA A 156 -0.79 4.91 -9.20
CA ALA A 156 -0.15 4.40 -10.41
C ALA A 156 1.38 4.50 -10.35
N VAL A 157 1.92 5.61 -9.84
CA VAL A 157 3.37 5.77 -9.64
C VAL A 157 3.90 4.83 -8.56
N GLY A 158 3.17 4.66 -7.45
CA GLY A 158 3.58 3.78 -6.35
C GLY A 158 3.66 2.31 -6.76
N VAL A 159 2.66 1.83 -7.50
CA VAL A 159 2.63 0.46 -8.03
C VAL A 159 3.61 0.29 -9.20
N GLY A 160 3.61 1.24 -10.14
CA GLY A 160 4.50 1.21 -11.30
C GLY A 160 5.97 1.18 -10.92
N ALA A 161 6.41 2.07 -10.02
CA ALA A 161 7.79 2.11 -9.54
C ALA A 161 8.19 0.82 -8.82
N SER A 162 7.29 0.23 -8.05
CA SER A 162 7.64 -0.94 -7.26
C SER A 162 7.67 -2.26 -8.05
N PHE A 163 6.87 -2.40 -9.10
CA PHE A 163 6.88 -3.59 -9.96
C PHE A 163 7.66 -3.40 -11.27
N SER A 164 8.14 -2.18 -11.56
CA SER A 164 8.68 -1.80 -12.87
C SER A 164 7.71 -2.11 -14.02
N ALA A 165 6.41 -1.98 -13.76
CA ALA A 165 5.33 -2.34 -14.68
C ALA A 165 4.33 -1.17 -14.80
N PRO A 166 4.63 -0.15 -15.63
CA PRO A 166 3.86 1.10 -15.63
C PRO A 166 2.42 0.94 -16.14
N ILE A 167 2.20 0.10 -17.17
CA ILE A 167 0.86 -0.18 -17.71
C ILE A 167 0.01 -0.88 -16.65
N ALA A 168 0.57 -1.90 -15.99
CA ALA A 168 -0.11 -2.62 -14.93
C ALA A 168 -0.45 -1.70 -13.74
N GLY A 169 0.48 -0.81 -13.35
CA GLY A 169 0.23 0.17 -12.29
C GLY A 169 -0.91 1.15 -12.62
N ALA A 170 -0.99 1.61 -13.87
CA ALA A 170 -2.07 2.48 -14.33
C ALA A 170 -3.44 1.75 -14.31
N LEU A 171 -3.50 0.54 -14.89
CA LEU A 171 -4.73 -0.26 -14.89
C LEU A 171 -5.18 -0.65 -13.47
N PHE A 172 -4.24 -1.09 -12.63
CA PHE A 172 -4.51 -1.41 -11.23
C PHE A 172 -5.11 -0.23 -10.47
N SER A 173 -4.59 0.98 -10.70
CA SER A 173 -5.10 2.19 -10.07
C SER A 173 -6.50 2.53 -10.55
N LEU A 174 -6.81 2.32 -11.83
CA LEU A 174 -8.15 2.50 -12.33
C LEU A 174 -9.11 1.44 -11.77
N GLU A 175 -8.79 0.15 -11.91
CA GLU A 175 -9.71 -0.94 -11.55
C GLU A 175 -10.02 -1.01 -10.05
N LEU A 176 -9.02 -0.80 -9.19
CA LEU A 176 -9.19 -1.02 -7.76
C LEU A 176 -9.55 0.23 -6.96
N MET A 177 -9.28 1.42 -7.51
CA MET A 177 -9.45 2.68 -6.81
C MET A 177 -10.51 3.61 -7.44
N LEU A 178 -11.03 3.34 -8.66
CA LEU A 178 -12.09 4.17 -9.24
C LEU A 178 -13.48 3.93 -8.62
N PRO A 179 -14.20 5.00 -8.27
CA PRO A 179 -15.64 4.98 -8.10
C PRO A 179 -16.33 5.16 -9.47
N GLN A 180 -16.41 4.08 -10.26
CA GLN A 180 -17.38 3.89 -11.36
C GLN A 180 -17.44 4.92 -12.52
N SER A 181 -16.61 5.97 -12.56
CA SER A 181 -16.60 6.98 -13.64
C SER A 181 -15.24 7.00 -14.35
N TYR A 182 -15.21 6.60 -15.63
CA TYR A 182 -14.00 6.57 -16.45
C TYR A 182 -13.77 7.94 -17.10
N ASP A 183 -12.74 8.65 -16.65
CA ASP A 183 -12.27 9.89 -17.29
C ASP A 183 -10.95 9.63 -18.01
N SER A 184 -10.92 9.92 -19.32
CA SER A 184 -9.73 9.73 -20.17
C SER A 184 -8.56 10.59 -19.73
N SER A 185 -8.83 11.78 -19.18
CA SER A 185 -7.78 12.66 -18.63
C SER A 185 -7.11 12.04 -17.40
N GLY A 186 -7.89 11.43 -16.51
CA GLY A 186 -7.39 10.70 -15.34
C GLY A 186 -6.53 9.49 -15.72
N TYR A 187 -6.92 8.76 -16.78
CA TYR A 187 -6.13 7.64 -17.30
C TYR A 187 -4.75 8.09 -17.79
N TRP A 188 -4.68 9.13 -18.61
CA TRP A 188 -3.40 9.66 -19.10
C TRP A 188 -2.51 10.16 -17.96
N GLY A 189 -3.10 10.79 -16.94
CA GLY A 189 -2.38 11.17 -15.72
C GLY A 189 -1.77 9.97 -14.99
N CYS A 190 -2.54 8.89 -14.82
CA CYS A 190 -2.05 7.66 -14.18
C CYS A 190 -0.95 6.97 -15.02
N PHE A 191 -1.15 6.87 -16.33
CA PHE A 191 -0.20 6.25 -17.25
C PHE A 191 1.14 7.00 -17.26
N THR A 192 1.11 8.32 -17.48
CA THR A 192 2.32 9.14 -17.50
C THR A 192 3.06 9.12 -16.17
N ALA A 193 2.36 9.25 -15.05
CA ALA A 193 2.96 9.16 -13.72
C ALA A 193 3.59 7.78 -13.46
N GLY A 194 2.90 6.69 -13.82
CA GLY A 194 3.39 5.32 -13.71
C GLY A 194 4.64 5.05 -14.54
N VAL A 195 4.66 5.51 -15.80
CA VAL A 195 5.82 5.41 -16.71
C VAL A 195 7.03 6.15 -16.14
N ILE A 196 6.85 7.41 -15.72
CA ILE A 196 7.95 8.19 -15.13
C ILE A 196 8.47 7.53 -13.86
N GLY A 197 7.59 7.03 -12.98
CA GLY A 197 7.99 6.31 -11.76
C GLY A 197 8.83 5.07 -12.05
N SER A 198 8.37 4.25 -13.00
CA SER A 198 9.05 3.01 -13.39
C SER A 198 10.41 3.28 -14.04
N ILE A 199 10.49 4.28 -14.93
CA ILE A 199 11.74 4.66 -15.59
C ILE A 199 12.76 5.18 -14.58
N VAL A 200 12.34 6.07 -13.67
CA VAL A 200 13.24 6.62 -12.63
C VAL A 200 13.81 5.51 -11.77
N TYR A 201 12.96 4.59 -11.31
CA TYR A 201 13.41 3.44 -10.53
C TYR A 201 14.39 2.56 -11.31
N ALA A 202 14.12 2.28 -12.58
CA ALA A 202 15.00 1.49 -13.44
C ALA A 202 16.35 2.18 -13.70
N MET A 203 16.35 3.51 -13.84
CA MET A 203 17.58 4.31 -13.98
C MET A 203 18.42 4.26 -12.70
N GLU A 204 17.82 4.49 -11.53
CA GLU A 204 18.51 4.43 -10.23
C GLU A 204 19.08 3.03 -9.95
N ARG A 205 18.35 1.98 -10.32
CA ARG A 205 18.84 0.60 -10.28
C ARG A 205 20.03 0.38 -11.21
N SER A 206 19.95 0.83 -12.46
CA SER A 206 21.03 0.67 -13.44
C SER A 206 22.31 1.40 -13.02
N TRP A 207 22.17 2.52 -12.30
CA TRP A 207 23.31 3.27 -11.78
C TRP A 207 24.03 2.55 -10.64
N THR A 208 23.31 1.81 -9.80
CA THR A 208 23.85 1.22 -8.56
C THR A 208 24.24 -0.24 -8.67
N ALA A 209 23.49 -1.05 -9.42
CA ALA A 209 23.70 -2.50 -9.53
C ALA A 209 24.51 -2.90 -10.79
N GLY A 210 25.06 -1.93 -11.52
CA GLY A 210 25.65 -2.15 -12.84
C GLY A 210 24.60 -2.20 -13.96
N ALA A 211 25.04 -2.29 -15.21
CA ALA A 211 24.20 -2.17 -16.40
C ALA A 211 23.23 -3.37 -16.59
N THR A 212 22.22 -3.50 -15.73
CA THR A 212 21.07 -4.38 -15.97
C THR A 212 20.06 -3.78 -16.95
N GLY A 213 20.28 -2.54 -17.40
CA GLY A 213 19.40 -1.84 -18.33
C GLY A 213 17.97 -1.71 -17.81
N LEU A 214 17.00 -1.68 -18.74
CA LEU A 214 15.56 -1.62 -18.45
C LEU A 214 14.92 -2.99 -18.16
N LEU A 215 15.70 -3.96 -17.67
CA LEU A 215 15.15 -5.27 -17.33
C LEU A 215 14.15 -5.14 -16.17
N PRO A 216 12.99 -5.84 -16.23
CA PRO A 216 12.04 -5.87 -15.12
C PRO A 216 12.67 -6.40 -13.84
N LEU A 217 12.21 -5.89 -12.69
CA LEU A 217 12.58 -6.36 -11.35
C LEU A 217 12.43 -7.87 -11.20
N MET A 218 11.35 -8.42 -11.76
CA MET A 218 11.02 -9.84 -11.77
C MET A 218 11.14 -10.36 -13.20
N SER A 219 12.37 -10.60 -13.66
CA SER A 219 12.62 -11.16 -14.99
C SER A 219 12.49 -12.68 -14.97
N SER A 220 11.63 -13.23 -15.82
CA SER A 220 11.55 -14.67 -16.10
C SER A 220 12.34 -15.02 -17.34
N ASN A 221 13.11 -16.12 -17.32
CA ASN A 221 13.86 -16.64 -18.47
C ASN A 221 12.94 -17.37 -19.47
N VAL A 222 11.78 -16.79 -19.80
CA VAL A 222 10.84 -17.35 -20.78
C VAL A 222 11.00 -16.56 -22.07
N LEU A 223 11.43 -17.23 -23.14
CA LEU A 223 11.62 -16.57 -24.43
C LEU A 223 10.28 -16.33 -25.13
N PRO A 224 10.17 -15.28 -25.97
CA PRO A 224 9.00 -15.09 -26.82
C PRO A 224 8.79 -16.32 -27.72
N GLY A 225 7.72 -17.09 -27.47
CA GLY A 225 7.37 -18.30 -28.21
C GLY A 225 7.55 -19.62 -27.44
N GLU A 226 8.27 -19.61 -26.32
CA GLU A 226 8.32 -20.77 -25.43
C GLU A 226 6.93 -21.06 -24.86
N GLY A 227 6.39 -22.22 -25.21
CA GLY A 227 5.04 -22.63 -24.86
C GLY A 227 3.96 -22.38 -25.91
N SER A 228 4.23 -21.58 -26.95
CA SER A 228 3.33 -21.40 -28.10
C SER A 228 3.29 -22.66 -28.99
N ALA A 229 4.41 -23.37 -29.09
CA ALA A 229 4.55 -24.64 -29.80
C ALA A 229 4.17 -25.88 -28.95
N SER A 230 3.21 -25.74 -28.02
CA SER A 230 2.74 -26.91 -27.27
C SER A 230 1.97 -27.84 -28.21
N GLN A 231 2.31 -29.13 -28.19
CA GLN A 231 1.64 -30.16 -29.00
C GLN A 231 0.15 -30.34 -28.64
N TRP A 232 -0.27 -29.86 -27.45
CA TRP A 232 -1.63 -30.02 -26.92
C TRP A 232 -2.20 -28.71 -26.33
N PRO A 233 -2.56 -27.72 -27.17
CA PRO A 233 -2.97 -26.39 -26.69
C PRO A 233 -4.24 -26.42 -25.82
N PHE A 234 -5.21 -27.27 -26.16
CA PHE A 234 -6.47 -27.38 -25.40
C PHE A 234 -6.28 -28.02 -24.02
N LEU A 235 -5.43 -29.05 -23.89
CA LEU A 235 -5.14 -29.68 -22.60
C LEU A 235 -4.41 -28.70 -21.67
N ARG A 236 -3.47 -27.91 -22.22
CA ARG A 236 -2.78 -26.87 -21.46
C ARG A 236 -3.76 -25.81 -20.94
N LEU A 237 -4.64 -25.29 -21.81
CA LEU A 237 -5.67 -24.33 -21.40
C LEU A 237 -6.57 -24.90 -20.28
N LEU A 238 -6.95 -26.18 -20.37
CA LEU A 238 -7.73 -26.84 -19.33
C LEU A 238 -6.97 -26.89 -17.99
N ILE A 239 -5.68 -27.24 -18.01
CA ILE A 239 -4.83 -27.26 -16.82
C ILE A 239 -4.69 -25.84 -16.24
N ASP A 240 -4.49 -24.82 -17.08
CA ASP A 240 -4.38 -23.42 -16.66
C ASP A 240 -5.68 -22.91 -16.02
N ILE A 241 -6.85 -23.30 -16.55
CA ILE A 241 -8.16 -22.99 -15.96
C ILE A 241 -8.32 -23.69 -14.60
N LEU A 242 -7.96 -24.98 -14.51
CA LEU A 242 -8.02 -25.73 -13.24
C LEU A 242 -7.10 -25.10 -12.19
N LEU A 243 -5.87 -24.74 -12.57
CA LEU A 243 -4.93 -24.05 -11.70
C LEU A 243 -5.47 -22.68 -11.26
N GLY A 244 -6.03 -21.90 -12.18
CA GLY A 244 -6.68 -20.62 -11.87
C GLY A 244 -7.84 -20.77 -10.88
N SER A 245 -8.67 -21.80 -11.05
CA SER A 245 -9.78 -22.10 -10.13
C SER A 245 -9.28 -22.49 -8.73
N LEU A 246 -8.21 -23.30 -8.65
CA LEU A 246 -7.59 -23.71 -7.40
C LEU A 246 -6.96 -22.50 -6.68
N CYS A 247 -6.23 -21.65 -7.40
CA CYS A 247 -5.66 -20.42 -6.87
C CYS A 247 -6.75 -19.46 -6.36
N GLY A 248 -7.88 -19.35 -7.07
CA GLY A 248 -9.03 -18.56 -6.62
C GLY A 248 -9.65 -19.07 -5.31
N LEU A 249 -9.84 -20.39 -5.19
CA LEU A 249 -10.34 -21.02 -3.97
C LEU A 249 -9.39 -20.83 -2.79
N LEU A 250 -8.09 -21.09 -2.99
CA LEU A 250 -7.06 -20.89 -1.96
C LEU A 250 -6.96 -19.42 -1.54
N GLY A 251 -7.06 -18.48 -2.48
CA GLY A 251 -7.11 -17.04 -2.20
C GLY A 251 -8.32 -16.65 -1.35
N GLY A 252 -9.51 -17.19 -1.68
CA GLY A 252 -10.72 -16.99 -0.88
C GLY A 252 -10.59 -17.54 0.55
N LEU A 253 -10.01 -18.73 0.70
CA LEU A 253 -9.73 -19.34 2.01
C LEU A 253 -8.71 -18.54 2.83
N TRP A 254 -7.69 -18.00 2.17
CA TRP A 254 -6.70 -17.13 2.81
C TRP A 254 -7.35 -15.85 3.35
N VAL A 255 -8.18 -15.16 2.56
CA VAL A 255 -8.91 -13.95 2.99
C VAL A 255 -9.83 -14.26 4.18
N ARG A 256 -10.55 -15.38 4.15
CA ARG A 256 -11.40 -15.82 5.27
C ARG A 256 -10.58 -16.12 6.53
N SER A 257 -9.44 -16.80 6.40
CA SER A 257 -8.55 -17.12 7.52
C SER A 257 -7.93 -15.85 8.12
N HIS A 258 -7.51 -14.92 7.27
CA HIS A 258 -6.95 -13.64 7.69
C HIS A 258 -7.97 -12.78 8.45
N THR A 259 -9.19 -12.65 7.92
CA THR A 259 -10.28 -11.90 8.57
C THR A 259 -10.70 -12.51 9.91
N TYR A 260 -10.78 -13.85 10.00
CA TYR A 260 -11.02 -14.54 11.27
C TYR A 260 -9.93 -14.24 12.29
N THR A 261 -8.67 -14.40 11.90
CA THR A 261 -7.50 -14.19 12.78
C THR A 261 -7.44 -12.74 13.26
N ALA A 262 -7.63 -11.77 12.35
CA ALA A 262 -7.71 -10.35 12.71
C ALA A 262 -8.85 -10.04 13.70
N GLY A 263 -10.01 -10.69 13.54
CA GLY A 263 -11.13 -10.58 14.48
C GLY A 263 -10.80 -11.12 15.87
N VAL A 264 -10.14 -12.29 15.95
CA VAL A 264 -9.68 -12.88 17.21
C VAL A 264 -8.66 -11.97 17.91
N LEU A 265 -7.66 -11.47 17.17
CA LEU A 265 -6.65 -10.53 17.69
C LEU A 265 -7.28 -9.24 18.20
N LYS A 266 -8.28 -8.70 17.49
CA LYS A 266 -9.00 -7.49 17.92
C LYS A 266 -9.77 -7.74 19.22
N ARG A 267 -10.46 -8.87 19.35
CA ARG A 267 -11.14 -9.28 20.59
C ARG A 267 -10.17 -9.46 21.75
N TRP A 268 -9.01 -10.06 21.49
CA TRP A 268 -7.96 -10.25 22.49
C TRP A 268 -7.37 -8.91 22.96
N ARG A 269 -7.08 -7.98 22.03
CA ARG A 269 -6.56 -6.64 22.35
C ARG A 269 -7.57 -5.77 23.12
N LEU A 270 -8.87 -5.94 22.87
CA LEU A 270 -9.95 -5.22 23.57
C LEU A 270 -10.36 -5.87 24.90
N ARG A 271 -9.66 -6.91 25.37
CA ARG A 271 -9.96 -7.58 26.65
C ARG A 271 -9.41 -6.83 27.87
N ASP A 272 -8.55 -5.83 27.66
CA ASP A 272 -8.04 -4.96 28.73
C ASP A 272 -9.15 -4.04 29.27
N PRO A 273 -9.47 -4.08 30.58
CA PRO A 273 -10.56 -3.28 31.15
C PRO A 273 -10.37 -1.76 30.99
N ALA A 274 -9.12 -1.29 30.91
CA ALA A 274 -8.79 0.11 30.64
C ALA A 274 -9.14 0.56 29.19
N LEU A 275 -9.04 -0.34 28.21
CA LEU A 275 -9.38 -0.06 26.81
C LEU A 275 -10.89 -0.21 26.54
N LEU A 276 -11.58 -1.08 27.29
CA LEU A 276 -13.05 -1.17 27.26
C LEU A 276 -13.73 0.09 27.81
N ALA A 277 -13.16 0.71 28.85
CA ALA A 277 -13.64 1.99 29.36
C ALA A 277 -13.48 3.13 28.32
N ALA A 278 -12.38 3.13 27.57
CA ALA A 278 -12.14 4.09 26.49
C ALA A 278 -12.94 3.79 25.20
N ALA A 279 -13.23 2.53 24.90
CA ALA A 279 -13.95 2.09 23.71
C ALA A 279 -15.46 1.93 23.91
N GLY A 280 -15.97 1.99 25.16
CA GLY A 280 -17.37 1.80 25.52
C GLY A 280 -18.39 2.60 24.69
N PRO A 281 -18.15 3.88 24.35
CA PRO A 281 -19.06 4.64 23.50
C PRO A 281 -19.08 4.14 22.04
N ALA A 282 -17.96 3.62 21.53
CA ALA A 282 -17.80 3.19 20.14
C ALA A 282 -18.22 1.72 19.92
N LEU A 283 -18.10 0.87 20.94
CA LEU A 283 -18.44 -0.55 20.87
C LEU A 283 -19.96 -0.77 20.94
N ASN A 284 -20.68 0.03 21.75
CA ASN A 284 -22.14 -0.04 21.86
C ASN A 284 -22.86 0.38 20.56
N ALA A 285 -22.27 1.28 19.77
CA ALA A 285 -22.81 1.68 18.46
C ALA A 285 -22.52 0.67 17.33
N GLY A 286 -21.56 -0.25 17.52
CA GLY A 286 -21.15 -1.21 16.49
C GLY A 286 -21.79 -2.61 16.64
N LEU A 287 -22.29 -2.95 17.84
CA LEU A 287 -22.89 -4.25 18.13
C LEU A 287 -24.42 -4.23 18.17
N LEU A 288 -25.02 -3.09 18.53
CA LEU A 288 -26.44 -2.84 18.28
C LEU A 288 -26.51 -2.14 16.93
N GLY A 289 -27.21 -2.73 15.96
CA GLY A 289 -27.36 -2.24 14.60
C GLY A 289 -28.11 -0.90 14.52
N GLU A 290 -27.59 0.15 15.15
CA GLU A 290 -28.08 1.50 15.03
C GLU A 290 -27.59 2.11 13.71
N ASN A 291 -28.55 2.70 13.00
CA ASN A 291 -28.41 3.27 11.68
C ASN A 291 -27.13 4.10 11.51
N LYS A 292 -26.33 3.78 10.49
CA LYS A 292 -25.08 4.46 10.08
C LYS A 292 -25.20 5.99 9.93
N GLN A 293 -26.41 6.54 9.89
CA GLN A 293 -26.68 7.98 9.85
C GLN A 293 -26.42 8.70 11.18
N SER A 294 -26.57 8.05 12.34
CA SER A 294 -26.44 8.73 13.65
C SER A 294 -24.98 9.08 14.01
N TRP A 295 -24.02 8.29 13.52
CA TRP A 295 -22.59 8.52 13.75
C TRP A 295 -22.09 9.77 13.01
N VAL A 296 -22.62 10.04 11.81
CA VAL A 296 -22.30 11.24 11.02
C VAL A 296 -22.86 12.50 11.69
N GLN A 297 -24.07 12.43 12.25
CA GLN A 297 -24.68 13.58 12.92
C GLN A 297 -24.02 13.93 14.26
N LYS A 298 -23.57 12.95 15.05
CA LYS A 298 -22.87 13.23 16.33
C LYS A 298 -21.48 13.84 16.14
N LYS A 299 -20.82 13.62 15.00
CA LYS A 299 -19.55 14.29 14.67
C LYS A 299 -19.75 15.71 14.11
N LEU A 300 -20.93 16.00 13.55
CA LEU A 300 -21.31 17.33 13.06
C LEU A 300 -21.74 18.30 14.17
N GLN A 301 -22.17 17.80 15.33
CA GLN A 301 -22.58 18.63 16.47
C GLN A 301 -21.46 18.89 17.49
N ALA A 302 -20.29 18.28 17.32
CA ALA A 302 -19.11 18.46 18.18
C ALA A 302 -18.03 19.36 17.54
N VAL A 303 -18.40 20.09 16.48
CA VAL A 303 -17.67 21.22 15.86
C VAL A 303 -18.59 22.42 15.93
#